data_AF-M1ANB2-F1
#
_entry.id   AF-M1ANB2-F1
#
_cell.length_a   1.000
_cell.length_b   1.000
_cell.length_c   1.000
_cell.angle_alpha   90.00
_cell.angle_beta   90.00
_cell.angle_gamma   90.00
#
_symmetry.space_group_name_H-M   'P 1'
#
loop_
_entity.id
_entity.type
_entity.pdbx_description
1 polymer ?
#
loop_
_entity_poly.entity_id
_entity_poly.type
_entity_poly.pdbx_seq_one_letter_code
_entity_poly.pdbx_strand_id
1 'polypeptide(L)' 'MGKSAHVILIASVICLLSLLVIIEGFKNRVIIIEGSVYCDPCRSAFQSNLSEPLPGMLKFMNC' A
#
# COMPACT_ATOMS: atom_id res chain seq x y z
N MET A 1 24.91 -23.89 -32.74
CA MET A 1 25.00 -23.45 -31.32
C MET A 1 24.44 -22.04 -31.06
N GLY A 2 24.35 -21.12 -32.04
CA GLY A 2 23.92 -19.73 -31.80
C GLY A 2 22.43 -19.48 -31.48
N LYS A 3 21.51 -20.34 -31.94
CA LYS A 3 20.05 -20.14 -31.74
C LYS A 3 19.63 -20.20 -30.26
N SER A 4 20.24 -21.07 -29.47
CA SER A 4 19.94 -21.24 -28.05
C SER A 4 20.47 -20.07 -27.19
N ALA A 5 21.64 -19.54 -27.55
CA ALA A 5 22.25 -18.40 -26.85
C ALA A 5 21.37 -17.14 -26.92
N HIS A 6 20.72 -16.90 -28.07
CA HIS A 6 19.79 -15.76 -28.20
C HIS A 6 18.53 -15.92 -27.36
N VAL A 7 17.98 -17.14 -27.28
CA VAL A 7 16.82 -17.42 -26.43
C VAL A 7 17.16 -17.20 -24.95
N ILE A 8 18.34 -17.65 -24.51
CA ILE A 8 18.81 -17.46 -23.13
C ILE A 8 19.01 -15.98 -22.81
N LEU A 9 19.60 -15.21 -23.73
CA LEU A 9 19.77 -13.76 -23.56
C LEU A 9 18.42 -13.03 -23.46
N ILE A 10 17.48 -13.35 -24.34
CA ILE A 10 16.15 -12.73 -24.33
C ILE A 10 15.42 -13.06 -23.02
N ALA A 11 15.44 -14.32 -22.58
CA ALA A 11 14.83 -14.74 -21.33
C ALA A 11 15.45 -14.02 -20.12
N SER A 12 16.78 -13.89 -20.10
CA SER A 12 17.51 -13.18 -19.05
C SER A 12 17.11 -11.69 -18.99
N VAL A 13 17.05 -11.02 -20.14
CA VAL A 13 16.65 -9.61 -20.22
C VAL A 13 15.21 -9.41 -19.72
N ILE A 14 14.26 -10.26 -20.14
CA ILE A 14 12.87 -10.18 -19.68
C ILE A 14 12.79 -10.37 -18.16
N CYS A 15 13.57 -11.31 -17.61
CA CYS A 15 13.60 -11.58 -16.18
C CYS A 15 14.13 -10.37 -15.39
N LEU A 16 15.23 -9.77 -15.85
CA LEU A 16 15.82 -8.58 -15.24
C LEU A 16 14.89 -7.36 -15.30
N LEU A 17 14.21 -7.15 -16.43
CA LEU A 17 13.21 -6.09 -16.57
C LEU A 17 12.02 -6.29 -15.63
N SER A 18 11.55 -7.53 -15.48
CA SER A 18 10.45 -7.86 -14.57
C SER A 18 10.82 -7.56 -13.11
N LEU A 19 12.04 -7.92 -12.70
CA LEU A 19 12.58 -7.59 -11.38
C LEU A 19 12.65 -6.08 -11.15
N LEU A 20 13.11 -5.32 -12.14
CA LEU A 20 13.24 -3.87 -12.05
C LEU A 20 11.89 -3.18 -11.81
N VAL A 21 10.84 -3.62 -12.52
CA VAL A 21 9.47 -3.12 -12.36
C VAL A 21 8.92 -3.38 -10.95
N ILE A 22 9.20 -4.56 -10.37
CA ILE A 22 8.75 -4.91 -9.02
C ILE A 22 9.41 -4.01 -7.98
N ILE A 23 10.73 -3.77 -8.11
CA ILE A 23 11.51 -2.96 -7.17
C ILE A 23 11.05 -1.50 -7.18
N GLU A 24 10.92 -0.90 -8.36
CA GLU A 24 10.41 0.48 -8.50
C GLU A 24 8.96 0.59 -8.02
N GLY A 25 8.14 -0.41 -8.34
CA GLY A 25 6.75 -0.49 -7.92
C GLY A 25 6.55 -0.67 -6.42
N PHE A 26 7.57 -1.06 -5.64
CA PHE A 26 7.49 -1.19 -4.18
C PHE A 26 7.96 0.08 -3.46
N LYS A 27 8.96 0.77 -4.02
CA LYS A 27 9.62 1.92 -3.41
C LYS A 27 8.68 3.13 -3.21
N ASN A 28 7.64 3.25 -4.05
CA ASN A 28 6.71 4.39 -4.05
C ASN A 28 5.26 4.03 -3.67
N ARG A 29 4.99 2.87 -3.06
CA ARG A 29 3.62 2.58 -2.59
C ARG A 29 3.33 3.35 -1.30
N VAL A 30 2.84 4.57 -1.46
CA VAL A 30 2.14 5.26 -0.37
C VAL A 30 0.74 4.66 -0.31
N ILE A 31 0.47 3.86 0.71
CA ILE A 31 -0.88 3.39 1.02
C ILE A 31 -1.50 4.43 1.95
N ILE A 32 -2.48 5.17 1.44
CA ILE A 32 -3.27 6.09 2.27
C ILE A 32 -4.34 5.25 2.96
N ILE A 33 -4.28 5.20 4.28
CA ILE A 33 -5.31 4.53 5.09
C ILE A 33 -6.25 5.61 5.62
N GLU A 34 -7.47 5.61 5.11
CA GLU A 34 -8.52 6.52 5.56
C GLU A 34 -9.21 5.97 6.82
N GLY A 35 -9.43 6.83 7.80
CA GLY A 35 -10.16 6.46 9.01
C GLY A 35 -10.77 7.70 9.67
N SER A 36 -11.98 7.56 10.20
CA SER A 36 -12.67 8.64 10.90
C SER A 36 -12.38 8.61 12.40
N VAL A 37 -12.51 9.76 13.06
CA VAL A 37 -12.53 9.88 14.52
C VAL A 37 -13.86 10.51 14.90
N TYR A 38 -14.52 9.91 15.89
CA TYR A 38 -15.75 10.41 16.46
C TYR A 38 -15.66 10.48 17.99
N CYS A 39 -16.47 11.35 18.58
CA CYS A 39 -16.75 11.40 20.00
C CYS A 39 -17.66 10.21 20.31
N ASP A 40 -17.31 9.44 21.33
CA ASP A 40 -18.20 8.41 21.87
C ASP A 40 -18.77 8.91 23.20
N PRO A 41 -19.87 9.69 23.16
CA PRO A 41 -20.45 10.26 24.39
C PRO A 41 -20.97 9.17 25.32
N CYS A 42 -21.31 8.00 24.77
CA CYS A 42 -21.89 6.88 25.51
C CYS A 42 -20.85 5.86 25.98
N ARG A 43 -19.56 6.01 25.62
CA ARG A 43 -18.50 5.01 25.86
C ARG A 43 -18.89 3.61 25.39
N SER A 44 -19.62 3.55 24.30
CA SER A 44 -20.12 2.33 23.68
C SER A 44 -19.03 1.52 22.98
N ALA A 45 -17.86 2.12 22.71
CA ALA A 45 -16.74 1.56 21.95
C ALA A 45 -17.08 1.22 20.48
N PHE A 46 -18.18 1.78 19.95
CA PHE A 46 -18.55 1.73 18.55
C PHE A 46 -19.21 3.04 18.11
N GLN A 47 -19.30 3.26 16.80
CA GLN A 47 -19.98 4.45 16.28
C GLN A 47 -21.49 4.27 16.42
N SER A 48 -22.14 5.25 17.05
CA SER A 48 -23.60 5.29 17.22
C SER A 48 -24.18 6.53 16.54
N ASN A 49 -25.52 6.64 16.52
CA ASN A 49 -26.21 7.83 16.00
C ASN A 49 -25.94 9.10 16.81
N LEU A 50 -25.43 8.97 18.04
CA LEU A 50 -25.04 10.08 18.91
C LEU A 50 -23.57 10.46 18.75
N SER A 51 -22.80 9.70 17.95
CA SER A 51 -21.38 9.97 17.74
C SER A 51 -21.19 11.18 16.82
N GLU A 52 -20.36 12.12 17.24
CA GLU A 52 -20.07 13.35 16.48
C GLU A 52 -18.63 13.32 15.95
N PRO A 53 -18.37 13.74 14.70
CA PRO A 53 -17.02 13.75 14.15
C PRO A 53 -16.11 14.76 14.87
N LEU A 54 -14.85 14.39 15.13
CA LEU A 54 -13.84 15.32 15.65
C LEU A 54 -12.94 15.83 14.51
N PRO A 55 -13.08 17.09 14.06
CA PRO A 55 -12.20 17.66 13.06
C PRO A 55 -10.80 17.93 13.62
N GLY A 56 -9.77 17.79 12.78
CA GLY A 56 -8.39 18.19 13.11
C GLY A 56 -7.59 17.20 13.97
N MET A 57 -8.12 16.01 14.25
CA MET A 57 -7.39 14.97 14.97
C MET A 57 -6.32 14.31 14.08
N LEU A 58 -5.04 14.48 14.45
CA LEU A 58 -3.93 13.73 13.87
C LEU A 58 -3.91 12.31 14.42
N LYS A 59 -3.93 11.32 13.52
CA LYS A 59 -3.74 9.90 13.86
C LYS A 59 -2.37 9.45 13.41
N PHE A 60 -1.61 8.92 14.35
CA PHE A 60 -0.40 8.15 14.07
C PHE A 60 -0.78 6.67 14.13
N MET A 61 -0.50 5.96 13.05
CA MET A 61 -0.69 4.52 12.99
C MET A 61 0.68 3.88 12.80
N ASN A 62 1.05 3.03 13.76
CA ASN A 62 2.23 2.20 13.69
C ASN A 62 1.76 0.74 13.55
N CYS A 63 2.44 -0.04 12.73
CA CYS A 63 2.18 -1.48 12.57
C CYS A 63 2.77 -2.26 13.75
#